data_AF-A0A3B9FJD9-F1
#
_entry.id   AF-A0A3B9FJD9-F1
#
_cell.length_a   1.000
_cell.length_b   1.000
_cell.length_c   1.000
_cell.angle_alpha   90.00
_cell.angle_beta   90.00
_cell.angle_gamma   90.00
#
_symmetry.space_group_name_H-M   'P 1'
#
loop_
_entity.id
_entity.type
_entity.pdbx_description
1 polymer ?
#
loop_
_entity_poly.entity_id
_entity_poly.type
_entity_poly.pdbx_seq_one_letter_code
_entity_poly.pdbx_strand_id
1 'polypeptide(L)'
;MNTKLAKTTILRTAPFKFLLLAVALFFSYSSPALADENASDDFDIASELQALEASLPSAKEEDKEGIEGQISTLQYALDNGIPLSSGFTEDEDGAGDILAGYLGLSGGVGTEYEYGFDFYTTSTLWTCIAAALVFLMHLGFATLESGLCQKKNVVNVLFKNVFIISIGVVTYALIGFNTHYPLGDWSIVENWLSIGGPFNPPDGDFGGSDLSYGPGVDLCMTGYGDFIFQAMFAATGATIVSGAVAERVKLSSFMIFAVVFVALAYPIAGSWHWGGGWLASMDFKDFAGSTVVHAFGGFGALACVLVLGPRKGKYTENGIKPIPAHSFPLAAIGVFLLMFGWYGFNGGSVLSADPGNVSLVFTTTTIAAGAGALGAILASWLLLKKPDLSMGLNGILAGLVGITANADIVTIFDSILIGGIAGGLVVFSIIFLDKAKIDDPVGAISVHGVCGIWGTLACAIFGGSDFMVQLIGAVTVSVFAFVFAYVVFAALKATIGVRVSEEEEERGLDICEHGQESYTS
;
A
#
# COMPACT_ATOMS: atom_id res chain seq x y z
N MET A 1 -47.51 -21.52 -32.80
CA MET A 1 -47.17 -22.94 -32.60
C MET A 1 -45.83 -23.20 -33.29
N ASN A 2 -44.82 -23.62 -32.51
CA ASN A 2 -43.49 -24.13 -32.86
C ASN A 2 -42.38 -23.22 -33.45
N THR A 3 -41.66 -22.58 -32.52
CA THR A 3 -40.20 -22.69 -32.24
C THR A 3 -39.23 -23.16 -33.35
N LYS A 4 -38.24 -22.31 -33.64
CA LYS A 4 -36.80 -22.66 -33.56
C LYS A 4 -35.96 -21.37 -33.42
N LEU A 5 -35.40 -21.19 -32.21
CA LEU A 5 -34.53 -20.09 -31.82
C LEU A 5 -33.18 -20.15 -32.54
N ALA A 6 -32.68 -18.98 -32.90
CA ALA A 6 -31.36 -18.75 -33.47
C ALA A 6 -30.24 -19.13 -32.47
N LYS A 7 -29.22 -19.81 -32.98
CA LYS A 7 -27.94 -20.00 -32.29
C LYS A 7 -27.13 -18.70 -32.43
N THR A 8 -26.99 -17.98 -31.32
CA THR A 8 -26.12 -16.80 -31.20
C THR A 8 -24.67 -17.25 -31.03
N THR A 9 -23.80 -16.74 -31.90
CA THR A 9 -22.34 -16.81 -31.79
C THR A 9 -21.89 -16.03 -30.56
N ILE A 10 -21.48 -16.73 -29.51
CA ILE A 10 -20.87 -16.12 -28.31
C ILE A 10 -19.38 -15.89 -28.57
N LEU A 11 -18.98 -14.62 -28.48
CA LEU A 11 -17.62 -14.13 -28.52
C LEU A 11 -16.71 -14.85 -27.51
N ARG A 12 -15.60 -15.37 -28.03
CA ARG A 12 -14.48 -15.93 -27.26
C ARG A 12 -13.57 -14.79 -26.80
N THR A 13 -13.63 -14.40 -25.53
CA THR A 13 -12.52 -13.71 -24.86
C THR A 13 -12.26 -14.36 -23.50
N ALA A 14 -11.01 -14.79 -23.29
CA ALA A 14 -10.55 -15.50 -22.11
C ALA A 14 -10.60 -14.75 -20.76
N PRO A 15 -10.54 -13.40 -20.67
CA PRO A 15 -10.47 -12.73 -19.36
C PRO A 15 -11.81 -12.72 -18.61
N PHE A 16 -12.95 -12.81 -19.30
CA PHE A 16 -14.26 -12.87 -18.64
C PHE A 16 -14.54 -14.22 -17.96
N LYS A 17 -13.92 -15.30 -18.47
CA LYS A 17 -14.03 -16.63 -17.87
C LYS A 17 -13.23 -16.73 -16.56
N PHE A 18 -12.14 -15.98 -16.43
CA PHE A 18 -11.36 -15.95 -15.19
C PHE A 18 -12.12 -15.25 -14.06
N LEU A 19 -12.79 -14.13 -14.37
CA LEU A 19 -13.63 -13.42 -13.40
C LEU A 19 -14.86 -14.24 -12.99
N LEU A 20 -15.52 -14.91 -13.95
CA LEU A 20 -16.63 -15.82 -13.66
C LEU A 20 -16.20 -17.09 -12.92
N LEU A 21 -14.99 -17.60 -13.16
CA LEU A 21 -14.44 -18.74 -12.42
C LEU A 21 -14.05 -18.34 -11.00
N ALA A 22 -13.47 -17.15 -10.79
CA ALA A 22 -13.18 -16.60 -9.47
C ALA A 22 -14.46 -16.34 -8.66
N VAL A 23 -15.51 -15.79 -9.29
CA VAL A 23 -16.83 -15.60 -8.67
C VAL A 23 -17.52 -16.94 -8.41
N ALA A 24 -17.42 -17.92 -9.32
CA ALA A 24 -17.96 -19.26 -9.12
C ALA A 24 -17.22 -20.05 -8.02
N LEU A 25 -15.90 -19.87 -7.89
CA LEU A 25 -15.10 -20.42 -6.79
C LEU A 25 -15.49 -19.78 -5.45
N PHE A 26 -15.73 -18.47 -5.44
CA PHE A 26 -16.22 -17.75 -4.26
C PHE A 26 -17.62 -18.24 -3.81
N PHE A 27 -18.51 -18.57 -4.76
CA PHE A 27 -19.84 -19.12 -4.47
C PHE A 27 -19.87 -20.63 -4.21
N SER A 28 -18.87 -21.39 -4.65
CA SER A 28 -18.76 -22.82 -4.33
C SER A 28 -18.15 -23.06 -2.95
N TYR A 29 -17.41 -22.10 -2.40
CA TYR A 29 -16.93 -22.11 -1.00
C TYR A 29 -17.95 -21.59 0.02
N SER A 30 -19.00 -20.89 -0.42
CA SER A 30 -20.05 -20.33 0.46
C SER A 30 -21.35 -21.15 0.46
N SER A 31 -21.33 -22.36 -0.10
CA SER A 31 -22.40 -23.32 0.11
C SER A 31 -22.04 -24.18 1.32
N PRO A 32 -22.82 -24.18 2.42
CA PRO A 32 -22.61 -25.16 3.48
C PRO A 32 -22.80 -26.53 2.82
N ALA A 33 -21.72 -27.30 2.72
CA ALA A 33 -21.80 -28.67 2.31
C ALA A 33 -22.80 -29.36 3.25
N LEU A 34 -23.78 -30.01 2.63
CA LEU A 34 -24.74 -30.87 3.30
C LEU A 34 -23.97 -31.82 4.21
N ALA A 35 -24.27 -31.77 5.51
CA ALA A 35 -23.83 -32.75 6.47
C ALA A 35 -24.22 -34.14 5.95
N ASP A 36 -23.22 -34.95 5.59
CA ASP A 36 -23.41 -36.37 5.38
C ASP A 36 -23.39 -37.01 6.78
N GLU A 37 -24.58 -37.39 7.26
CA GLU A 37 -24.85 -37.83 8.64
C GLU A 37 -24.39 -39.27 8.91
N ASN A 38 -23.51 -39.87 8.10
CA ASN A 38 -23.10 -41.27 8.27
C ASN A 38 -21.66 -41.54 7.81
N ALA A 39 -20.68 -41.33 8.71
CA ALA A 39 -19.56 -42.25 8.99
C ALA A 39 -18.40 -41.55 9.74
N SER A 40 -18.28 -41.78 11.05
CA SER A 40 -16.98 -41.79 11.74
C SER A 40 -17.08 -42.69 12.97
N ASP A 41 -16.21 -43.69 13.07
CA ASP A 41 -16.01 -44.44 14.30
C ASP A 41 -15.43 -43.47 15.34
N ASP A 42 -16.20 -43.13 16.38
CA ASP A 42 -15.77 -42.23 17.45
C ASP A 42 -14.53 -42.81 18.16
N PHE A 43 -13.43 -42.04 18.18
CA PHE A 43 -12.22 -42.37 18.92
C PHE A 43 -12.45 -42.14 20.43
N ASP A 44 -12.31 -43.20 21.23
CA ASP A 44 -12.53 -43.14 22.68
C ASP A 44 -11.28 -42.60 23.40
N ILE A 45 -11.22 -41.28 23.54
CA ILE A 45 -10.15 -40.51 24.19
C ILE A 45 -9.83 -41.04 25.60
N ALA A 46 -10.85 -41.45 26.36
CA ALA A 46 -10.67 -41.93 27.72
C ALA A 46 -9.93 -43.28 27.75
N SER A 47 -10.21 -44.14 26.77
CA SER A 47 -9.54 -45.44 26.65
C SER A 47 -8.07 -45.31 26.24
N GLU A 48 -7.74 -44.38 25.33
CA GLU A 48 -6.37 -44.17 24.85
C GLU A 48 -5.51 -43.48 25.90
N LEU A 49 -6.06 -42.46 26.60
CA LEU A 49 -5.40 -41.80 27.72
C LEU A 49 -5.01 -42.83 28.79
N GLN A 50 -5.94 -43.73 29.14
CA GLN A 50 -5.68 -44.78 30.12
C GLN A 50 -4.60 -45.77 29.65
N ALA A 51 -4.50 -46.04 28.34
CA ALA A 51 -3.47 -46.91 27.78
C ALA A 51 -2.07 -46.27 27.82
N LEU A 52 -1.98 -44.96 27.51
CA LEU A 52 -0.72 -44.21 27.55
C LEU A 52 -0.23 -43.96 28.99
N GLU A 53 -1.13 -43.63 29.91
CA GLU A 53 -0.78 -43.53 31.34
C GLU A 53 -0.29 -44.86 31.92
N ALA A 54 -0.83 -45.98 31.44
CA ALA A 54 -0.41 -47.32 31.85
C ALA A 54 0.93 -47.75 31.22
N SER A 55 1.30 -47.24 30.04
CA SER A 55 2.53 -47.60 29.34
C SER A 55 3.75 -46.79 29.80
N LEU A 56 3.54 -45.52 30.19
CA LEU A 56 4.59 -44.57 30.61
C LEU A 56 5.59 -45.11 31.66
N PRO A 57 5.19 -45.85 32.71
CA PRO A 57 6.12 -46.39 33.70
C PRO A 57 7.10 -47.44 33.14
N SER A 58 6.74 -48.07 32.02
CA SER A 58 7.49 -49.14 31.36
C SER A 58 8.17 -48.72 30.07
N ALA A 59 7.95 -47.48 29.61
CA ALA A 59 8.56 -46.92 28.42
C ALA A 59 10.07 -46.69 28.60
N LYS A 60 10.83 -46.75 27.49
CA LYS A 60 12.24 -46.37 27.51
C LYS A 60 12.36 -44.86 27.76
N GLU A 61 13.46 -44.45 28.35
CA GLU A 61 13.65 -43.05 28.75
C GLU A 61 13.57 -42.05 27.58
N GLU A 62 14.00 -42.49 26.39
CA GLU A 62 13.93 -41.71 25.14
C GLU A 62 12.49 -41.49 24.63
N ASP A 63 11.54 -42.34 25.02
CA ASP A 63 10.16 -42.31 24.54
C ASP A 63 9.20 -41.62 25.54
N LYS A 64 9.61 -41.44 26.80
CA LYS A 64 8.75 -40.92 27.88
C LYS A 64 8.27 -39.50 27.64
N GLU A 65 9.14 -38.62 27.14
CA GLU A 65 8.80 -37.21 26.88
C GLU A 65 7.69 -37.11 25.80
N GLY A 66 7.76 -37.96 24.77
CA GLY A 66 6.72 -38.06 23.75
C GLY A 66 5.39 -38.56 24.31
N ILE A 67 5.41 -39.59 25.17
CA ILE A 67 4.21 -40.16 25.82
C ILE A 67 3.56 -39.14 26.76
N GLU A 68 4.35 -38.40 27.55
CA GLU A 68 3.85 -37.34 28.44
C GLU A 68 3.19 -36.17 27.66
N GLY A 69 3.74 -35.81 26.50
CA GLY A 69 3.13 -34.84 25.59
C GLY A 69 1.78 -35.30 25.03
N GLN A 70 1.67 -36.58 24.67
CA GLN A 70 0.41 -37.19 24.20
C GLN A 70 -0.66 -37.21 25.32
N ILE A 71 -0.28 -37.60 26.54
CA ILE A 71 -1.17 -37.58 27.72
C ILE A 71 -1.70 -36.17 27.97
N SER A 72 -0.82 -35.16 27.96
CA SER A 72 -1.22 -33.76 28.19
C SER A 72 -2.23 -33.26 27.15
N THR A 73 -2.05 -33.67 25.90
CA THR A 73 -2.93 -33.31 24.79
C THR A 73 -4.30 -33.98 24.91
N LEU A 74 -4.33 -35.29 25.20
CA LEU A 74 -5.58 -36.04 25.38
C LEU A 74 -6.37 -35.58 26.62
N GLN A 75 -5.68 -35.26 27.72
CA GLN A 75 -6.31 -34.71 28.92
C GLN A 75 -6.94 -33.35 28.66
N TYR A 76 -6.25 -32.45 27.94
CA TYR A 76 -6.81 -31.16 27.54
C TYR A 76 -8.06 -31.30 26.66
N ALA A 77 -8.02 -32.23 25.70
CA ALA A 77 -9.18 -32.53 24.85
C ALA A 77 -10.36 -33.05 25.66
N LEU A 78 -10.10 -33.95 26.62
CA LEU A 78 -11.14 -34.50 27.51
C LEU A 78 -11.75 -33.44 28.42
N ASP A 79 -10.93 -32.58 29.03
CA ASP A 79 -11.38 -31.54 29.95
C ASP A 79 -12.22 -30.44 29.27
N ASN A 80 -12.01 -30.22 27.96
CA ASN A 80 -12.70 -29.21 27.16
C ASN A 80 -13.78 -29.78 26.22
N GLY A 81 -13.99 -31.10 26.22
CA GLY A 81 -15.01 -31.76 25.40
C GLY A 81 -14.74 -31.75 23.89
N ILE A 82 -13.47 -31.85 23.50
CA ILE A 82 -13.01 -31.82 22.09
C ILE A 82 -12.99 -33.26 21.54
N PRO A 83 -13.75 -33.59 20.47
CA PRO A 83 -13.70 -34.90 19.83
C PRO A 83 -12.44 -35.06 18.96
N LEU A 84 -11.86 -36.27 18.90
CA LEU A 84 -10.71 -36.63 18.07
C LEU A 84 -11.09 -37.78 17.12
N SER A 85 -10.40 -37.93 15.99
CA SER A 85 -10.58 -39.04 15.04
C SER A 85 -9.34 -39.97 15.03
N SER A 86 -9.55 -41.25 14.73
CA SER A 86 -8.52 -42.30 14.85
C SER A 86 -7.54 -42.29 13.66
N GLY A 87 -6.30 -41.85 13.88
CA GLY A 87 -5.25 -42.00 12.86
C GLY A 87 -3.89 -41.40 13.22
N PHE A 88 -3.06 -42.12 13.99
CA PHE A 88 -1.63 -41.81 14.13
C PHE A 88 -0.80 -43.09 14.30
N THR A 89 0.19 -43.32 13.43
CA THR A 89 1.35 -44.19 13.71
C THR A 89 2.60 -43.69 12.98
N GLU A 90 3.68 -43.58 13.77
CA GLU A 90 5.14 -43.51 13.57
C GLU A 90 5.71 -43.40 12.12
N ASP A 91 6.58 -42.40 11.88
CA ASP A 91 8.00 -42.65 11.53
C ASP A 91 8.84 -41.35 11.33
N GLU A 92 10.16 -41.56 11.45
CA GLU A 92 11.29 -40.69 11.79
C GLU A 92 11.66 -39.56 10.78
N ASP A 93 12.47 -38.62 11.30
CA ASP A 93 13.20 -37.52 10.65
C ASP A 93 12.45 -36.20 10.40
N GLY A 94 12.50 -35.34 11.44
CA GLY A 94 12.42 -33.87 11.30
C GLY A 94 11.04 -33.27 11.07
N ALA A 95 10.02 -34.10 10.88
CA ALA A 95 8.64 -33.64 10.82
C ALA A 95 8.09 -33.28 12.22
N GLY A 96 8.63 -33.83 13.32
CA GLY A 96 8.09 -33.69 14.69
C GLY A 96 7.73 -32.26 15.13
N ASP A 97 8.56 -31.25 14.87
CA ASP A 97 8.29 -29.89 15.38
C ASP A 97 7.34 -29.05 14.51
N ILE A 98 7.17 -29.43 13.24
CA ILE A 98 6.24 -28.75 12.30
C ILE A 98 4.98 -29.59 12.09
N LEU A 99 5.02 -30.90 12.40
CA LEU A 99 3.97 -31.91 12.22
C LEU A 99 3.27 -32.27 13.54
N ALA A 100 3.93 -32.23 14.71
CA ALA A 100 3.24 -32.35 16.02
C ALA A 100 2.45 -31.08 16.38
N GLY A 101 2.88 -29.91 15.90
CA GLY A 101 2.09 -28.68 15.97
C GLY A 101 1.10 -28.50 14.80
N TYR A 102 1.42 -29.09 13.64
CA TYR A 102 0.86 -28.84 12.29
C TYR A 102 -0.07 -29.87 11.61
N LEU A 103 0.24 -31.16 11.75
CA LEU A 103 -0.10 -32.18 10.73
C LEU A 103 -0.44 -33.54 11.35
N GLY A 104 -1.12 -33.52 12.48
CA GLY A 104 -2.31 -34.34 12.64
C GLY A 104 -3.58 -33.71 12.03
N LEU A 105 -3.49 -32.44 11.61
CA LEU A 105 -4.57 -31.46 11.66
C LEU A 105 -5.46 -31.33 10.40
N SER A 106 -5.47 -32.33 9.50
CA SER A 106 -6.49 -32.40 8.44
C SER A 106 -7.23 -33.75 8.37
N GLY A 107 -7.17 -34.54 9.45
CA GLY A 107 -7.80 -35.85 9.60
C GLY A 107 -9.27 -35.85 10.04
N GLY A 108 -10.01 -34.78 9.75
CA GLY A 108 -11.45 -34.71 10.01
C GLY A 108 -11.81 -33.84 11.22
N VAL A 109 -12.18 -32.60 10.89
CA VAL A 109 -13.09 -31.70 11.62
C VAL A 109 -12.74 -31.38 13.09
N GLY A 110 -12.28 -30.14 13.34
CA GLY A 110 -11.98 -29.64 14.69
C GLY A 110 -11.77 -28.11 14.81
N THR A 111 -12.66 -27.34 14.18
CA THR A 111 -13.17 -25.96 14.44
C THR A 111 -12.36 -24.83 15.14
N GLU A 112 -11.06 -24.92 15.41
CA GLU A 112 -10.27 -23.75 15.92
C GLU A 112 -8.97 -23.52 15.13
N TYR A 113 -8.25 -24.57 14.73
CA TYR A 113 -6.98 -24.43 13.99
C TYR A 113 -7.14 -24.41 12.46
N GLU A 114 -8.18 -25.04 11.90
CA GLU A 114 -8.56 -24.93 10.47
C GLU A 114 -8.88 -23.47 10.10
N TYR A 115 -9.57 -22.75 10.99
CA TYR A 115 -9.83 -21.32 10.85
C TYR A 115 -8.54 -20.49 10.77
N GLY A 116 -7.47 -20.86 11.49
CA GLY A 116 -6.21 -20.11 11.52
C GLY A 116 -5.50 -20.11 10.17
N PHE A 117 -5.43 -21.27 9.51
CA PHE A 117 -4.78 -21.39 8.21
C PHE A 117 -5.65 -20.92 7.06
N ASP A 118 -6.97 -21.11 7.13
CA ASP A 118 -7.91 -20.51 6.19
C ASP A 118 -7.86 -18.98 6.27
N PHE A 119 -7.78 -18.43 7.48
CA PHE A 119 -7.61 -17.00 7.70
C PHE A 119 -6.26 -16.51 7.18
N TYR A 120 -5.16 -17.23 7.43
CA TYR A 120 -3.84 -16.90 6.89
C TYR A 120 -3.81 -16.93 5.36
N THR A 121 -4.37 -17.98 4.75
CA THR A 121 -4.47 -18.13 3.30
C THR A 121 -5.31 -17.02 2.69
N THR A 122 -6.47 -16.72 3.29
CA THR A 122 -7.37 -15.65 2.84
C THR A 122 -6.72 -14.28 3.00
N SER A 123 -5.99 -14.05 4.09
CA SER A 123 -5.26 -12.81 4.36
C SER A 123 -4.07 -12.61 3.42
N THR A 124 -3.33 -13.68 3.12
CA THR A 124 -2.24 -13.66 2.13
C THR A 124 -2.79 -13.36 0.74
N LEU A 125 -3.92 -13.99 0.37
CA LEU A 125 -4.61 -13.71 -0.88
C LEU A 125 -5.10 -12.26 -0.95
N TRP A 126 -5.70 -11.77 0.14
CA TRP A 126 -6.14 -10.39 0.27
C TRP A 126 -4.97 -9.41 0.07
N THR A 127 -3.85 -9.64 0.74
CA THR A 127 -2.64 -8.79 0.62
C THR A 127 -2.11 -8.78 -0.81
N CYS A 128 -2.09 -9.93 -1.50
CA CYS A 128 -1.70 -9.99 -2.92
C CYS A 128 -2.66 -9.19 -3.83
N ILE A 129 -3.97 -9.28 -3.57
CA ILE A 129 -4.99 -8.50 -4.29
C ILE A 129 -4.79 -7.01 -4.00
N ALA A 130 -4.57 -6.64 -2.75
CA ALA A 130 -4.31 -5.27 -2.34
C ALA A 130 -3.06 -4.71 -3.03
N ALA A 131 -1.96 -5.49 -3.10
CA ALA A 131 -0.76 -5.11 -3.85
C ALA A 131 -1.07 -4.87 -5.34
N ALA A 132 -1.89 -5.70 -5.98
CA ALA A 132 -2.32 -5.50 -7.37
C ALA A 132 -3.17 -4.23 -7.56
N LEU A 133 -4.01 -3.88 -6.58
CA LEU A 133 -4.78 -2.63 -6.56
C LEU A 133 -3.87 -1.41 -6.39
N VAL A 134 -2.85 -1.48 -5.53
CA VAL A 134 -1.85 -0.39 -5.39
C VAL A 134 -1.01 -0.28 -6.67
N PHE A 135 -0.62 -1.38 -7.30
CA PHE A 135 0.04 -1.36 -8.60
C PHE A 135 -0.79 -0.58 -9.64
N LEU A 136 -2.12 -0.78 -9.66
CA LEU A 136 -3.03 -0.05 -10.56
C LEU A 136 -3.03 1.47 -10.30
N MET A 137 -2.68 1.93 -9.09
CA MET A 137 -2.53 3.36 -8.81
C MET A 137 -1.46 4.00 -9.68
N HIS A 138 -0.42 3.28 -10.10
CA HIS A 138 0.58 3.80 -11.03
C HIS A 138 0.00 4.15 -12.41
N LEU A 139 -1.00 3.39 -12.88
CA LEU A 139 -1.77 3.77 -14.07
C LEU A 139 -2.63 5.00 -13.80
N GLY A 140 -3.17 5.11 -12.59
CA GLY A 140 -3.88 6.29 -12.09
C GLY A 140 -3.02 7.55 -12.15
N PHE A 141 -1.81 7.52 -11.58
CA PHE A 141 -0.83 8.61 -11.65
C PHE A 141 -0.45 8.92 -13.10
N ALA A 142 -0.12 7.92 -13.91
CA ALA A 142 0.27 8.11 -15.29
C ALA A 142 -0.80 8.87 -16.11
N THR A 143 -2.07 8.49 -15.95
CA THR A 143 -3.20 9.11 -16.67
C THR A 143 -3.59 10.47 -16.09
N LEU A 144 -3.51 10.63 -14.76
CA LEU A 144 -3.71 11.92 -14.08
C LEU A 144 -2.68 12.96 -14.55
N GLU A 145 -1.40 12.62 -14.41
CA GLU A 145 -0.29 13.49 -14.78
C GLU A 145 -0.34 13.84 -16.26
N SER A 146 -0.57 12.83 -17.11
CA SER A 146 -0.69 13.06 -18.54
C SER A 146 -1.82 14.05 -18.82
N GLY A 147 -3.01 13.80 -18.27
CA GLY A 147 -4.20 14.64 -18.49
C GLY A 147 -4.03 16.10 -18.07
N LEU A 148 -3.34 16.34 -16.95
CA LEU A 148 -3.10 17.69 -16.41
C LEU A 148 -1.89 18.42 -17.02
N CYS A 149 -0.98 17.69 -17.68
CA CYS A 149 0.12 18.29 -18.45
C CYS A 149 -0.32 18.68 -19.87
N GLN A 150 0.52 19.44 -20.57
CA GLN A 150 0.33 19.80 -21.97
C GLN A 150 0.57 18.59 -22.89
N LYS A 151 -0.15 18.56 -24.02
CA LYS A 151 -0.09 17.50 -25.04
C LYS A 151 1.33 17.13 -25.48
N LYS A 152 2.24 18.10 -25.53
CA LYS A 152 3.63 17.97 -26.01
C LYS A 152 4.59 17.26 -25.04
N ASN A 153 4.11 16.87 -23.86
CA ASN A 153 4.90 16.28 -22.78
C ASN A 153 4.33 14.93 -22.28
N VAL A 154 3.34 14.35 -22.98
CA VAL A 154 2.62 13.15 -22.52
C VAL A 154 3.51 11.91 -22.59
N VAL A 155 4.26 11.70 -23.67
CA VAL A 155 5.22 10.58 -23.77
C VAL A 155 6.23 10.66 -22.63
N ASN A 156 6.75 11.85 -22.34
CA ASN A 156 7.69 12.06 -21.24
C ASN A 156 7.09 11.70 -19.87
N VAL A 157 5.86 12.16 -19.61
CA VAL A 157 5.13 11.83 -18.38
C VAL A 157 4.90 10.32 -18.23
N LEU A 158 4.43 9.67 -19.29
CA LEU A 158 4.19 8.22 -19.29
C LEU A 158 5.50 7.44 -19.09
N PHE A 159 6.58 7.85 -19.74
CA PHE A 159 7.88 7.22 -19.58
C PHE A 159 8.40 7.32 -18.14
N LYS A 160 8.27 8.49 -17.49
CA LYS A 160 8.62 8.65 -16.07
C LYS A 160 7.83 7.68 -15.19
N ASN A 161 6.53 7.53 -15.42
CA ASN A 161 5.69 6.62 -14.63
C ASN A 161 6.09 5.14 -14.83
N VAL A 162 6.35 4.72 -16.07
CA VAL A 162 6.87 3.36 -16.38
C VAL A 162 8.23 3.12 -15.71
N PHE A 163 9.13 4.11 -15.77
CA PHE A 163 10.44 4.02 -15.15
C PHE A 163 10.34 3.87 -13.63
N ILE A 164 9.53 4.71 -12.96
CA ILE A 164 9.40 4.75 -11.49
C ILE A 164 8.93 3.41 -10.93
N ILE A 165 7.89 2.79 -11.50
CA ILE A 165 7.43 1.49 -11.01
C ILE A 165 8.48 0.40 -11.25
N SER A 166 9.12 0.40 -12.42
CA SER A 166 10.15 -0.59 -12.76
C SER A 166 11.35 -0.50 -11.83
N ILE A 167 11.88 0.71 -11.63
CA ILE A 167 13.06 0.91 -10.79
C ILE A 167 12.71 0.86 -9.31
N GLY A 168 11.49 1.24 -8.93
CA GLY A 168 11.02 1.21 -7.56
C GLY A 168 11.01 -0.21 -7.03
N VAL A 169 10.38 -1.14 -7.74
CA VAL A 169 10.35 -2.57 -7.34
C VAL A 169 11.76 -3.16 -7.31
N VAL A 170 12.58 -2.90 -8.35
CA VAL A 170 13.93 -3.47 -8.43
C VAL A 170 14.85 -2.92 -7.34
N THR A 171 14.87 -1.61 -7.10
CA THR A 171 15.72 -1.02 -6.06
C THR A 171 15.22 -1.35 -4.66
N TYR A 172 13.90 -1.46 -4.47
CA TYR A 172 13.35 -1.93 -3.22
C TYR A 172 13.75 -3.38 -2.95
N ALA A 173 13.78 -4.24 -3.97
CA ALA A 173 14.34 -5.58 -3.85
C ALA A 173 15.84 -5.59 -3.56
N LEU A 174 16.64 -4.71 -4.16
CA LEU A 174 18.11 -4.78 -4.03
C LEU A 174 18.65 -4.23 -2.71
N ILE A 175 17.97 -3.27 -2.10
CA ILE A 175 18.43 -2.57 -0.89
C ILE A 175 17.29 -2.08 -0.02
N GLY A 176 16.13 -1.74 -0.61
CA GLY A 176 15.07 -1.04 0.11
C GLY A 176 14.35 -1.88 1.17
N PHE A 177 13.97 -3.13 0.90
CA PHE A 177 13.14 -3.93 1.81
C PHE A 177 13.83 -4.16 3.17
N ASN A 178 15.06 -4.66 3.17
CA ASN A 178 15.81 -4.89 4.41
C ASN A 178 16.33 -3.59 5.05
N THR A 179 16.35 -2.48 4.30
CA THR A 179 16.57 -1.14 4.87
C THR A 179 15.32 -0.65 5.61
N HIS A 180 14.13 -0.93 5.06
CA HIS A 180 12.84 -0.60 5.64
C HIS A 180 12.55 -1.45 6.88
N TYR A 181 12.79 -2.76 6.80
CA TYR A 181 12.64 -3.70 7.91
C TYR A 181 14.01 -4.21 8.36
N PRO A 182 14.66 -3.53 9.32
CA PRO A 182 15.97 -3.93 9.79
C PRO A 182 15.89 -5.18 10.68
N LEU A 183 15.87 -6.37 10.05
CA LEU A 183 15.78 -7.68 10.71
C LEU A 183 17.10 -8.19 11.34
N GLY A 184 18.03 -7.31 11.72
CA GLY A 184 19.33 -7.74 12.29
C GLY A 184 20.31 -6.62 12.66
N ASP A 185 21.58 -6.98 12.84
CA ASP A 185 22.68 -6.11 13.33
C ASP A 185 23.17 -5.05 12.32
N TRP A 186 22.48 -4.86 11.18
CA TRP A 186 22.87 -3.90 10.14
C TRP A 186 22.35 -2.47 10.38
N SER A 187 22.05 -2.14 11.63
CA SER A 187 21.78 -0.78 12.04
C SER A 187 23.09 0.00 12.15
N ILE A 188 23.18 1.11 11.41
CA ILE A 188 24.29 2.07 11.49
C ILE A 188 24.08 3.02 12.68
N VAL A 189 22.83 3.44 12.87
CA VAL A 189 22.38 4.21 14.03
C VAL A 189 21.11 3.53 14.53
N GLU A 190 21.17 2.97 15.74
CA GLU A 190 20.09 2.20 16.34
C GLU A 190 18.73 2.91 16.20
N ASN A 191 17.73 2.18 15.71
CA ASN A 191 16.36 2.65 15.47
C ASN A 191 16.21 3.87 14.53
N TRP A 192 17.28 4.31 13.86
CA TRP A 192 17.28 5.54 13.04
C TRP A 192 17.84 5.34 11.62
N LEU A 193 18.94 4.63 11.46
CA LEU A 193 19.56 4.43 10.17
C LEU A 193 20.04 3.00 10.05
N SER A 194 19.48 2.30 9.07
CA SER A 194 19.89 0.97 8.66
C SER A 194 20.16 0.99 7.17
N ILE A 195 21.07 0.14 6.68
CA ILE A 195 21.27 -0.10 5.25
C ILE A 195 21.33 -1.60 5.06
N GLY A 196 20.20 -2.16 4.59
CA GLY A 196 20.04 -3.59 4.38
C GLY A 196 20.59 -4.06 3.04
N GLY A 197 20.79 -5.38 2.91
CA GLY A 197 21.16 -6.03 1.65
C GLY A 197 19.94 -6.39 0.78
N PRO A 198 20.15 -7.17 -0.30
CA PRO A 198 19.08 -7.63 -1.16
C PRO A 198 18.01 -8.43 -0.42
N PHE A 199 16.77 -8.26 -0.86
CA PHE A 199 15.63 -9.11 -0.53
C PHE A 199 16.03 -10.56 -0.80
N ASN A 200 15.79 -11.42 0.20
CA ASN A 200 16.18 -12.82 0.29
C ASN A 200 17.65 -13.02 0.68
N PRO A 201 18.04 -12.63 1.92
CA PRO A 201 19.36 -12.98 2.44
C PRO A 201 19.53 -14.51 2.46
N PRO A 202 20.76 -15.05 2.27
CA PRO A 202 21.01 -16.49 2.14
C PRO A 202 20.49 -17.37 3.29
N ASP A 203 20.29 -16.76 4.47
CA ASP A 203 19.84 -17.42 5.70
C ASP A 203 18.38 -17.08 6.06
N GLY A 204 17.66 -16.34 5.23
CA GLY A 204 16.33 -15.81 5.53
C GLY A 204 15.19 -16.78 5.21
N ASP A 205 14.49 -17.26 6.23
CA ASP A 205 13.17 -17.83 6.08
C ASP A 205 12.14 -16.70 5.92
N PHE A 206 11.52 -16.61 4.74
CA PHE A 206 10.46 -15.64 4.46
C PHE A 206 9.06 -16.22 4.57
N GLY A 207 8.92 -17.38 5.22
CA GLY A 207 7.65 -18.06 5.32
C GLY A 207 7.26 -18.64 3.97
N GLY A 208 7.33 -19.96 3.86
CA GLY A 208 6.74 -20.68 2.75
C GLY A 208 5.23 -20.75 2.92
N SER A 209 4.68 -21.96 2.97
CA SER A 209 3.29 -22.20 3.36
C SER A 209 3.10 -22.28 4.88
N ASP A 210 4.12 -21.93 5.66
CA ASP A 210 4.12 -21.93 7.12
C ASP A 210 3.91 -20.52 7.68
N LEU A 211 3.64 -20.46 8.99
CA LEU A 211 3.37 -19.24 9.75
C LEU A 211 4.66 -18.66 10.37
N SER A 212 5.83 -18.92 9.78
CA SER A 212 7.13 -18.55 10.35
C SER A 212 7.51 -17.08 10.11
N TYR A 213 6.88 -16.41 9.14
CA TYR A 213 7.14 -15.01 8.85
C TYR A 213 6.37 -14.08 9.79
N GLY A 214 7.11 -13.32 10.60
CA GLY A 214 6.55 -12.47 11.67
C GLY A 214 6.30 -13.27 12.96
N PRO A 215 6.17 -12.60 14.13
CA PRO A 215 5.85 -13.28 15.39
C PRO A 215 4.39 -13.76 15.39
N GLY A 216 4.09 -14.89 14.73
CA GLY A 216 2.76 -15.53 14.76
C GLY A 216 1.68 -14.84 13.92
N VAL A 217 0.42 -14.94 14.37
CA VAL A 217 -0.80 -14.47 13.65
C VAL A 217 -0.91 -12.94 13.47
N ASP A 218 0.03 -12.15 14.00
CA ASP A 218 0.00 -10.69 13.93
C ASP A 218 0.26 -10.14 12.51
N LEU A 219 0.99 -10.89 11.68
CA LEU A 219 1.17 -10.62 10.25
C LEU A 219 0.63 -11.81 9.45
N CYS A 220 -0.56 -11.66 8.87
CA CYS A 220 -1.22 -12.75 8.15
C CYS A 220 -0.78 -12.84 6.67
N MET A 221 0.54 -12.81 6.43
CA MET A 221 1.13 -12.90 5.10
C MET A 221 2.54 -13.51 5.14
N THR A 222 3.03 -14.01 4.00
CA THR A 222 4.44 -14.38 3.84
C THR A 222 5.32 -13.14 3.67
N GLY A 223 6.63 -13.29 3.80
CA GLY A 223 7.60 -12.24 3.48
C GLY A 223 7.58 -11.84 2.01
N TYR A 224 7.15 -12.74 1.11
CA TYR A 224 6.87 -12.37 -0.28
C TYR A 224 5.63 -11.48 -0.39
N GLY A 225 4.59 -11.75 0.41
CA GLY A 225 3.38 -10.94 0.52
C GLY A 225 3.68 -9.53 1.03
N ASP A 226 4.44 -9.41 2.13
CA ASP A 226 4.85 -8.11 2.65
C ASP A 226 5.74 -7.36 1.65
N PHE A 227 6.73 -8.04 1.07
CA PHE A 227 7.60 -7.46 0.06
C PHE A 227 6.80 -6.85 -1.10
N ILE A 228 5.91 -7.63 -1.73
CA ILE A 228 5.21 -7.15 -2.91
C ILE A 228 4.23 -6.02 -2.56
N PHE A 229 3.61 -6.08 -1.38
CA PHE A 229 2.73 -5.02 -0.90
C PHE A 229 3.51 -3.71 -0.69
N GLN A 230 4.60 -3.75 0.08
CA GLN A 230 5.41 -2.57 0.41
C GLN A 230 6.17 -2.00 -0.79
N ALA A 231 6.59 -2.86 -1.73
CA ALA A 231 7.25 -2.40 -2.96
C ALA A 231 6.38 -1.42 -3.76
N MET A 232 5.05 -1.59 -3.72
CA MET A 232 4.13 -0.67 -4.41
C MET A 232 4.03 0.69 -3.70
N PHE A 233 4.13 0.72 -2.37
CA PHE A 233 4.16 1.96 -1.59
C PHE A 233 5.47 2.73 -1.82
N ALA A 234 6.60 2.02 -1.88
CA ALA A 234 7.91 2.60 -2.15
C ALA A 234 7.97 3.34 -3.49
N ALA A 235 7.44 2.72 -4.56
CA ALA A 235 7.36 3.35 -5.86
C ALA A 235 6.45 4.60 -5.87
N THR A 236 5.43 4.63 -5.01
CA THR A 236 4.49 5.76 -4.90
C THR A 236 5.20 7.04 -4.42
N GLY A 237 6.20 6.94 -3.54
CA GLY A 237 6.94 8.12 -3.05
C GLY A 237 7.58 8.95 -4.18
N ALA A 238 8.22 8.30 -5.16
CA ALA A 238 8.81 8.99 -6.31
C ALA A 238 7.80 9.42 -7.38
N THR A 239 6.68 8.70 -7.53
CA THR A 239 5.64 9.07 -8.50
C THR A 239 4.97 10.40 -8.13
N ILE A 240 4.79 10.68 -6.83
CA ILE A 240 4.30 11.99 -6.36
C ILE A 240 5.20 13.14 -6.86
N VAL A 241 6.52 12.94 -6.83
CA VAL A 241 7.49 13.94 -7.32
C VAL A 241 7.38 14.11 -8.83
N SER A 242 7.15 13.03 -9.59
CA SER A 242 7.05 13.06 -11.06
C SER A 242 6.06 14.12 -11.56
N GLY A 243 4.83 14.11 -11.03
CA GLY A 243 3.79 15.04 -11.42
C GLY A 243 4.14 16.50 -11.10
N ALA A 244 4.68 16.75 -9.91
CA ALA A 244 5.11 18.08 -9.49
C ALA A 244 6.25 18.63 -10.36
N VAL A 245 7.09 17.76 -10.92
CA VAL A 245 8.23 18.17 -11.75
C VAL A 245 7.99 18.16 -13.27
N ALA A 246 6.79 17.79 -13.71
CA ALA A 246 6.49 17.57 -15.12
C ALA A 246 6.75 18.79 -16.02
N GLU A 247 6.95 18.53 -17.31
CA GLU A 247 7.07 19.50 -18.42
C GLU A 247 8.39 20.26 -18.56
N ARG A 248 9.22 20.34 -17.51
CA ARG A 248 10.49 21.06 -17.54
C ARG A 248 11.68 20.34 -16.91
N VAL A 249 11.45 19.22 -16.23
CA VAL A 249 12.54 18.42 -15.67
C VAL A 249 13.30 17.73 -16.80
N LYS A 250 14.63 17.70 -16.69
CA LYS A 250 15.47 16.86 -17.55
C LYS A 250 15.32 15.39 -17.15
N LEU A 251 14.95 14.52 -18.09
CA LEU A 251 14.57 13.13 -17.79
C LEU A 251 15.68 12.34 -17.10
N SER A 252 16.92 12.44 -17.58
CA SER A 252 18.05 11.68 -17.00
C SER A 252 18.31 12.05 -15.53
N SER A 253 18.21 13.32 -15.20
CA SER A 253 18.37 13.80 -13.82
C SER A 253 17.24 13.34 -12.93
N PHE A 254 16.01 13.34 -13.44
CA PHE A 254 14.86 12.80 -12.70
C PHE A 254 15.00 11.29 -12.45
N MET A 255 15.47 10.52 -13.42
CA MET A 255 15.67 9.07 -13.26
C MET A 255 16.70 8.76 -12.18
N ILE A 256 17.83 9.47 -12.16
CA ILE A 256 18.86 9.30 -11.11
C ILE A 256 18.29 9.69 -9.75
N PHE A 257 17.57 10.82 -9.67
CA PHE A 257 16.89 11.23 -8.45
C PHE A 257 15.92 10.16 -7.95
N ALA A 258 15.05 9.63 -8.81
CA ALA A 258 14.04 8.64 -8.45
C ALA A 258 14.67 7.35 -7.91
N VAL A 259 15.75 6.86 -8.53
CA VAL A 259 16.53 5.73 -8.01
C VAL A 259 16.98 5.98 -6.58
N VAL A 260 17.67 7.10 -6.34
CA VAL A 260 18.26 7.41 -5.03
C VAL A 260 17.19 7.67 -3.97
N PHE A 261 16.09 8.32 -4.34
CA PHE A 261 15.01 8.65 -3.44
C PHE A 261 14.22 7.41 -2.98
N VAL A 262 13.94 6.48 -3.90
CA VAL A 262 13.24 5.22 -3.56
C VAL A 262 14.17 4.20 -2.91
N ALA A 263 15.42 4.08 -3.37
CA ALA A 263 16.34 3.08 -2.85
C ALA A 263 16.82 3.39 -1.43
N LEU A 264 16.92 4.67 -1.05
CA LEU A 264 17.51 5.09 0.21
C LEU A 264 16.54 5.88 1.09
N ALA A 265 16.04 7.03 0.63
CA ALA A 265 15.28 7.92 1.50
C ALA A 265 13.96 7.30 1.95
N TYR A 266 13.19 6.73 1.02
CA TYR A 266 11.90 6.11 1.37
C TYR A 266 12.04 4.99 2.42
N PRO A 267 12.88 3.96 2.23
CA PRO A 267 12.98 2.87 3.19
C PRO A 267 13.59 3.32 4.52
N ILE A 268 14.48 4.32 4.55
CA ILE A 268 14.95 4.91 5.82
C ILE A 268 13.79 5.54 6.58
N ALA A 269 12.98 6.38 5.93
CA ALA A 269 11.84 7.01 6.59
C ALA A 269 10.78 6.00 7.03
N GLY A 270 10.53 4.98 6.20
CA GLY A 270 9.64 3.88 6.52
C GLY A 270 10.12 3.06 7.73
N SER A 271 11.43 2.84 7.87
CA SER A 271 12.01 2.09 8.99
C SER A 271 11.73 2.73 10.35
N TRP A 272 11.56 4.05 10.40
CA TRP A 272 11.26 4.75 11.65
C TRP A 272 9.91 4.37 12.23
N HIS A 273 8.94 4.01 11.37
CA HIS A 273 7.57 3.67 11.74
C HIS A 273 7.26 2.21 11.44
N TRP A 274 7.02 1.85 10.17
CA TRP A 274 6.63 0.49 9.80
C TRP A 274 7.75 -0.54 10.00
N GLY A 275 9.02 -0.12 10.04
CA GLY A 275 10.14 -0.98 10.40
C GLY A 275 10.37 -1.19 11.90
N GLY A 276 9.50 -0.68 12.78
CA GLY A 276 9.64 -0.82 14.23
C GLY A 276 10.63 0.16 14.89
N GLY A 277 11.04 1.22 14.18
CA GLY A 277 11.99 2.21 14.68
C GLY A 277 11.44 3.17 15.73
N TRP A 278 12.12 4.31 15.88
CA TRP A 278 11.86 5.25 16.98
C TRP A 278 10.48 5.93 16.93
N LEU A 279 9.86 6.12 15.76
CA LEU A 279 8.49 6.67 15.68
C LEU A 279 7.48 5.64 16.17
N ALA A 280 7.65 4.36 15.81
CA ALA A 280 6.82 3.29 16.35
C ALA A 280 6.95 3.19 17.86
N SER A 281 8.18 3.35 18.39
CA SER A 281 8.46 3.35 19.84
C SER A 281 7.79 4.51 20.60
N MET A 282 7.37 5.57 19.90
CA MET A 282 6.64 6.69 20.47
C MET A 282 5.11 6.56 20.30
N ASP A 283 4.61 5.43 19.80
CA ASP A 283 3.21 5.22 19.41
C ASP A 283 2.73 6.19 18.31
N PHE A 284 3.62 6.55 17.38
CA PHE A 284 3.22 7.32 16.20
C PHE A 284 2.23 6.52 15.36
N LYS A 285 1.06 7.11 15.07
CA LYS A 285 0.01 6.47 14.27
C LYS A 285 0.03 6.98 12.84
N ASP A 286 0.42 6.10 11.93
CA ASP A 286 0.24 6.29 10.49
C ASP A 286 -0.14 4.94 9.86
N PHE A 287 -1.44 4.68 9.78
CA PHE A 287 -1.99 3.38 9.37
C PHE A 287 -1.52 2.94 7.99
N ALA A 288 -1.79 3.73 6.95
CA ALA A 288 -1.41 3.42 5.57
C ALA A 288 -0.46 4.46 4.94
N GLY A 289 -0.06 5.54 5.65
CA GLY A 289 0.96 6.46 5.16
C GLY A 289 0.51 7.87 4.74
N SER A 290 -0.34 8.57 5.51
CA SER A 290 -0.53 10.03 5.28
C SER A 290 0.79 10.79 5.43
N THR A 291 1.68 10.33 6.31
CA THR A 291 3.02 10.90 6.46
C THR A 291 4.07 10.10 5.70
N VAL A 292 4.21 8.80 5.98
CA VAL A 292 5.31 7.95 5.46
C VAL A 292 5.32 7.86 3.93
N VAL A 293 4.16 7.97 3.27
CA VAL A 293 4.07 8.01 1.80
C VAL A 293 3.75 9.41 1.30
N HIS A 294 2.63 9.98 1.75
CA HIS A 294 2.11 11.20 1.13
C HIS A 294 2.88 12.45 1.55
N ALA A 295 3.03 12.73 2.85
CA ALA A 295 3.82 13.89 3.27
C ALA A 295 5.28 13.74 2.82
N PHE A 296 5.87 12.55 2.94
CA PHE A 296 7.19 12.22 2.41
C PHE A 296 7.34 12.61 0.92
N GLY A 297 6.46 12.08 0.05
CA GLY A 297 6.48 12.39 -1.38
C GLY A 297 6.18 13.86 -1.68
N GLY A 298 5.25 14.47 -0.96
CA GLY A 298 4.84 15.87 -1.14
C GLY A 298 5.93 16.88 -0.76
N PHE A 299 6.67 16.63 0.32
CA PHE A 299 7.79 17.47 0.73
C PHE A 299 9.06 17.21 -0.11
N GLY A 300 9.25 15.97 -0.58
CA GLY A 300 10.24 15.68 -1.63
C GLY A 300 9.93 16.43 -2.93
N ALA A 301 8.66 16.48 -3.32
CA ALA A 301 8.19 17.25 -4.48
C ALA A 301 8.43 18.76 -4.30
N LEU A 302 8.11 19.31 -3.12
CA LEU A 302 8.36 20.71 -2.81
C LEU A 302 9.85 21.07 -2.95
N ALA A 303 10.75 20.25 -2.40
CA ALA A 303 12.19 20.46 -2.54
C ALA A 303 12.64 20.50 -4.00
N CYS A 304 12.22 19.52 -4.81
CA CYS A 304 12.56 19.46 -6.22
C CYS A 304 12.01 20.65 -7.01
N VAL A 305 10.77 21.08 -6.75
CA VAL A 305 10.16 22.25 -7.42
C VAL A 305 10.90 23.53 -7.08
N LEU A 306 11.32 23.74 -5.83
CA LEU A 306 12.09 24.93 -5.43
C LEU A 306 13.45 25.02 -6.14
N VAL A 307 14.12 23.88 -6.35
CA VAL A 307 15.40 23.83 -7.06
C VAL A 307 15.22 23.99 -8.58
N LEU A 308 14.13 23.46 -9.14
CA LEU A 308 13.83 23.42 -10.57
C LEU A 308 13.26 24.75 -11.11
N GLY A 309 12.47 25.44 -10.29
CA GLY A 309 11.78 26.67 -10.65
C GLY A 309 10.54 26.46 -11.53
N PRO A 310 9.78 27.53 -11.79
CA PRO A 310 8.49 27.47 -12.46
C PRO A 310 8.58 27.20 -13.97
N ARG A 311 7.52 26.65 -14.58
CA ARG A 311 7.41 26.54 -16.05
C ARG A 311 7.42 27.93 -16.69
N LYS A 312 8.08 28.03 -17.84
CA LYS A 312 8.25 29.29 -18.56
C LYS A 312 6.89 29.88 -18.91
N GLY A 313 6.74 31.18 -18.69
CA GLY A 313 5.54 31.93 -19.04
C GLY A 313 4.36 31.83 -18.05
N LYS A 314 4.43 30.96 -17.02
CA LYS A 314 3.36 30.86 -16.01
C LYS A 314 3.28 32.10 -15.12
N TYR A 315 4.41 32.54 -14.58
CA TYR A 315 4.48 33.73 -13.72
C TYR A 315 5.12 34.89 -14.47
N THR A 316 4.35 35.94 -14.72
CA THR A 316 4.79 37.13 -15.46
C THR A 316 4.61 38.40 -14.63
N GLU A 317 5.21 39.50 -15.06
CA GLU A 317 4.99 40.82 -14.45
C GLU A 317 3.51 41.25 -14.50
N ASN A 318 2.77 40.78 -15.51
CA ASN A 318 1.34 41.05 -15.69
C ASN A 318 0.44 40.11 -14.89
N GLY A 319 1.01 39.25 -14.04
CA GLY A 319 0.29 38.29 -13.22
C GLY A 319 0.50 36.84 -13.66
N ILE A 320 -0.35 35.96 -13.11
CA ILE A 320 -0.30 34.52 -13.31
C ILE A 320 -1.06 34.16 -14.61
N LYS A 321 -0.39 33.43 -15.50
CA LYS A 321 -0.96 32.83 -16.71
C LYS A 321 -1.11 31.32 -16.48
N PRO A 322 -2.33 30.80 -16.27
CA PRO A 322 -2.54 29.36 -16.11
C PRO A 322 -2.05 28.58 -17.33
N ILE A 323 -1.40 27.45 -17.09
CA ILE A 323 -1.09 26.45 -18.13
C ILE A 323 -2.19 25.40 -18.06
N PRO A 324 -3.10 25.34 -19.04
CA PRO A 324 -4.27 24.47 -18.97
C PRO A 324 -3.91 22.99 -19.16
N ALA A 325 -4.67 22.13 -18.49
CA ALA A 325 -4.68 20.69 -18.72
C ALA A 325 -5.04 20.37 -20.18
N HIS A 326 -4.35 19.41 -20.81
CA HIS A 326 -4.68 19.02 -22.18
C HIS A 326 -5.89 18.07 -22.26
N SER A 327 -6.16 17.27 -21.22
CA SER A 327 -7.24 16.28 -21.21
C SER A 327 -7.81 16.02 -19.81
N PHE A 328 -8.92 16.69 -19.50
CA PHE A 328 -9.70 16.38 -18.30
C PHE A 328 -10.27 14.95 -18.25
N PRO A 329 -10.67 14.32 -19.38
CA PRO A 329 -11.07 12.91 -19.35
C PRO A 329 -9.96 11.99 -18.84
N LEU A 330 -8.71 12.18 -19.27
CA LEU A 330 -7.59 11.40 -18.75
C LEU A 330 -7.33 11.70 -17.27
N ALA A 331 -7.41 12.98 -16.88
CA ALA A 331 -7.26 13.38 -15.48
C ALA A 331 -8.32 12.70 -14.58
N ALA A 332 -9.57 12.67 -15.02
CA ALA A 332 -10.67 12.02 -14.30
C ALA A 332 -10.48 10.50 -14.21
N ILE A 333 -10.12 9.84 -15.31
CA ILE A 333 -9.79 8.40 -15.31
C ILE A 333 -8.68 8.13 -14.27
N GLY A 334 -7.64 8.96 -14.25
CA GLY A 334 -6.55 8.83 -13.30
C GLY A 334 -7.00 8.90 -11.85
N VAL A 335 -7.78 9.91 -11.48
CA VAL A 335 -8.29 10.05 -10.10
C VAL A 335 -9.21 8.91 -9.70
N PHE A 336 -10.08 8.42 -10.58
CA PHE A 336 -10.95 7.28 -10.25
C PHE A 336 -10.18 5.96 -10.14
N LEU A 337 -9.13 5.76 -10.94
CA LEU A 337 -8.22 4.62 -10.78
C LEU A 337 -7.44 4.71 -9.46
N LEU A 338 -7.00 5.91 -9.07
CA LEU A 338 -6.36 6.14 -7.78
C LEU A 338 -7.32 5.85 -6.62
N MET A 339 -8.57 6.32 -6.71
CA MET A 339 -9.60 6.02 -5.71
C MET A 339 -9.88 4.51 -5.60
N PHE A 340 -9.97 3.81 -6.73
CA PHE A 340 -10.16 2.36 -6.74
C PHE A 340 -8.94 1.61 -6.19
N GLY A 341 -7.73 2.02 -6.55
CA GLY A 341 -6.51 1.44 -6.00
C GLY A 341 -6.33 1.71 -4.50
N TRP A 342 -6.91 2.80 -3.99
CA TRP A 342 -6.88 3.14 -2.56
C TRP A 342 -7.59 2.13 -1.65
N TYR A 343 -8.48 1.30 -2.20
CA TYR A 343 -9.02 0.14 -1.49
C TYR A 343 -7.94 -0.88 -1.15
N GLY A 344 -7.00 -1.12 -2.06
CA GLY A 344 -5.81 -1.91 -1.77
C GLY A 344 -4.83 -1.17 -0.87
N PHE A 345 -4.68 0.15 -1.06
CA PHE A 345 -3.75 0.96 -0.28
C PHE A 345 -4.14 0.96 1.22
N ASN A 346 -5.33 1.43 1.57
CA ASN A 346 -5.76 1.46 2.96
C ASN A 346 -6.22 0.07 3.44
N GLY A 347 -7.04 -0.64 2.65
CA GLY A 347 -7.58 -1.92 3.08
C GLY A 347 -6.52 -3.01 3.21
N GLY A 348 -5.47 -2.97 2.37
CA GLY A 348 -4.33 -3.87 2.49
C GLY A 348 -3.51 -3.60 3.75
N SER A 349 -3.48 -2.35 4.24
CA SER A 349 -2.80 -1.98 5.50
C SER A 349 -3.50 -2.50 6.76
N VAL A 350 -4.64 -3.19 6.62
CA VAL A 350 -5.18 -4.05 7.70
C VAL A 350 -4.27 -5.27 7.93
N LEU A 351 -3.44 -5.63 6.94
CA LEU A 351 -2.47 -6.74 6.97
C LEU A 351 -3.10 -8.12 7.23
N SER A 352 -4.42 -8.20 7.08
CA SER A 352 -5.23 -9.41 7.21
C SER A 352 -6.57 -9.24 6.49
N ALA A 353 -7.30 -10.34 6.34
CA ALA A 353 -8.67 -10.35 5.83
C ALA A 353 -9.72 -10.18 6.95
N ASP A 354 -9.38 -9.48 8.04
CA ASP A 354 -10.32 -9.24 9.15
C ASP A 354 -11.59 -8.54 8.63
N PRO A 355 -12.77 -9.18 8.74
CA PRO A 355 -13.98 -8.70 8.08
C PRO A 355 -14.46 -7.36 8.64
N GLY A 356 -14.24 -7.08 9.93
CA GLY A 356 -14.64 -5.83 10.59
C GLY A 356 -13.79 -4.65 10.12
N ASN A 357 -12.48 -4.77 10.28
CA ASN A 357 -11.51 -3.73 9.97
C ASN A 357 -11.45 -3.46 8.46
N VAL A 358 -11.39 -4.49 7.61
CA VAL A 358 -11.38 -4.30 6.15
C VAL A 358 -12.64 -3.55 5.70
N SER A 359 -13.82 -3.93 6.20
CA SER A 359 -15.08 -3.28 5.85
C SER A 359 -15.16 -1.83 6.35
N LEU A 360 -14.68 -1.57 7.58
CA LEU A 360 -14.59 -0.23 8.14
C LEU A 360 -13.70 0.66 7.28
N VAL A 361 -12.47 0.21 7.00
CA VAL A 361 -11.46 0.95 6.25
C VAL A 361 -11.93 1.27 4.83
N PHE A 362 -12.58 0.33 4.14
CA PHE A 362 -13.17 0.60 2.82
C PHE A 362 -14.23 1.70 2.89
N THR A 363 -15.06 1.65 3.92
CA THR A 363 -16.17 2.58 4.12
C THR A 363 -15.65 3.98 4.44
N THR A 364 -14.76 4.12 5.41
CA THR A 364 -14.14 5.40 5.78
C THR A 364 -13.34 5.99 4.62
N THR A 365 -12.60 5.15 3.88
CA THR A 365 -11.85 5.58 2.69
C THR A 365 -12.76 6.18 1.61
N THR A 366 -13.85 5.48 1.26
CA THR A 366 -14.80 5.94 0.22
C THR A 366 -15.50 7.23 0.63
N ILE A 367 -15.94 7.29 1.90
CA ILE A 367 -16.68 8.44 2.41
C ILE A 367 -15.79 9.67 2.52
N ALA A 368 -14.54 9.52 2.99
CA ALA A 368 -13.57 10.61 3.01
C ALA A 368 -13.23 11.13 1.60
N ALA A 369 -13.08 10.24 0.62
CA ALA A 369 -12.88 10.62 -0.78
C ALA A 369 -14.05 11.47 -1.33
N GLY A 370 -15.28 11.01 -1.11
CA GLY A 370 -16.49 11.73 -1.51
C GLY A 370 -16.64 13.07 -0.79
N ALA A 371 -16.40 13.09 0.52
CA ALA A 371 -16.43 14.31 1.31
C ALA A 371 -15.36 15.31 0.89
N GLY A 372 -14.16 14.84 0.54
CA GLY A 372 -13.08 15.67 0.00
C GLY A 372 -13.44 16.31 -1.34
N ALA A 373 -14.09 15.56 -2.24
CA ALA A 373 -14.63 16.11 -3.47
C ALA A 373 -15.62 17.26 -3.18
N LEU A 374 -16.58 17.03 -2.29
CA LEU A 374 -17.58 18.02 -1.90
C LEU A 374 -16.96 19.25 -1.23
N GLY A 375 -15.98 19.04 -0.34
CA GLY A 375 -15.23 20.11 0.32
C GLY A 375 -14.50 21.00 -0.69
N ALA A 376 -13.81 20.40 -1.66
CA ALA A 376 -13.11 21.14 -2.71
C ALA A 376 -14.06 21.84 -3.69
N ILE A 377 -15.17 21.21 -4.06
CA ILE A 377 -16.21 21.83 -4.90
C ILE A 377 -16.81 23.04 -4.18
N LEU A 378 -17.12 22.93 -2.89
CA LEU A 378 -17.64 24.03 -2.10
C LEU A 378 -16.61 25.17 -1.98
N ALA A 379 -15.37 24.86 -1.62
CA ALA A 379 -14.29 25.84 -1.49
C ALA A 379 -14.02 26.56 -2.82
N SER A 380 -13.95 25.82 -3.93
CA SER A 380 -13.78 26.42 -5.28
C SER A 380 -14.96 27.30 -5.66
N TRP A 381 -16.21 26.92 -5.36
CA TRP A 381 -17.37 27.77 -5.63
C TRP A 381 -17.32 29.08 -4.85
N LEU A 382 -16.90 29.04 -3.58
CA LEU A 382 -16.81 30.22 -2.72
C LEU A 382 -15.69 31.17 -3.15
N LEU A 383 -14.52 30.63 -3.51
CA LEU A 383 -13.31 31.39 -3.82
C LEU A 383 -13.22 31.79 -5.30
N LEU A 384 -13.45 30.85 -6.21
CA LEU A 384 -13.30 31.01 -7.66
C LEU A 384 -14.61 31.40 -8.36
N LYS A 385 -15.74 31.39 -7.63
CA LYS A 385 -17.09 31.73 -8.12
C LYS A 385 -17.63 30.82 -9.22
N LYS A 386 -16.94 29.70 -9.51
CA LYS A 386 -17.32 28.69 -10.49
C LYS A 386 -16.85 27.31 -10.01
N PRO A 387 -17.55 26.23 -10.39
CA PRO A 387 -17.02 24.89 -10.18
C PRO A 387 -15.75 24.69 -11.02
N ASP A 388 -14.71 24.16 -10.39
CA ASP A 388 -13.46 23.79 -11.04
C ASP A 388 -13.26 22.27 -10.94
N LEU A 389 -13.19 21.61 -12.10
CA LEU A 389 -13.05 20.15 -12.16
C LEU A 389 -11.71 19.68 -11.60
N SER A 390 -10.61 20.41 -11.85
CA SER A 390 -9.30 20.04 -11.30
C SER A 390 -9.31 20.10 -9.78
N MET A 391 -9.97 21.11 -9.19
CA MET A 391 -10.15 21.21 -7.75
C MET A 391 -11.01 20.08 -7.19
N GLY A 392 -12.11 19.72 -7.86
CA GLY A 392 -12.93 18.57 -7.45
C GLY A 392 -12.17 17.24 -7.48
N LEU A 393 -11.39 17.00 -8.55
CA LEU A 393 -10.53 15.83 -8.69
C LEU A 393 -9.43 15.79 -7.62
N ASN A 394 -8.74 16.90 -7.37
CA ASN A 394 -7.78 17.01 -6.27
C ASN A 394 -8.45 16.91 -4.89
N GLY A 395 -9.72 17.30 -4.76
CA GLY A 395 -10.52 17.10 -3.57
C GLY A 395 -10.75 15.63 -3.22
N ILE A 396 -11.02 14.79 -4.22
CA ILE A 396 -11.10 13.33 -4.04
C ILE A 396 -9.77 12.81 -3.47
N LEU A 397 -8.66 13.17 -4.12
CA LEU A 397 -7.33 12.73 -3.70
C LEU A 397 -6.95 13.27 -2.31
N ALA A 398 -7.28 14.52 -2.01
CA ALA A 398 -7.04 15.12 -0.69
C ALA A 398 -7.81 14.39 0.42
N GLY A 399 -9.08 14.03 0.17
CA GLY A 399 -9.88 13.23 1.09
C GLY A 399 -9.28 11.85 1.33
N LEU A 400 -8.82 11.19 0.25
CA LEU A 400 -8.11 9.91 0.32
C LEU A 400 -6.80 10.01 1.12
N VAL A 401 -5.95 11.01 0.85
CA VAL A 401 -4.71 11.25 1.62
C VAL A 401 -5.01 11.57 3.09
N GLY A 402 -6.05 12.35 3.38
CA GLY A 402 -6.39 12.77 4.73
C GLY A 402 -6.87 11.63 5.64
N ILE A 403 -7.50 10.60 5.07
CA ILE A 403 -7.98 9.43 5.83
C ILE A 403 -6.92 8.33 5.98
N THR A 404 -5.90 8.29 5.11
CA THR A 404 -4.88 7.23 5.05
C THR A 404 -4.25 6.87 6.40
N ALA A 405 -3.96 7.84 7.29
CA ALA A 405 -3.34 7.55 8.59
C ALA A 405 -4.29 7.04 9.68
N ASN A 406 -5.61 7.19 9.48
CA ASN A 406 -6.63 7.03 10.52
C ASN A 406 -7.86 6.22 10.10
N ALA A 407 -7.86 5.64 8.89
CA ALA A 407 -9.01 4.94 8.30
C ALA A 407 -9.54 3.77 9.16
N ASP A 408 -8.71 3.21 10.03
CA ASP A 408 -8.96 2.08 10.91
C ASP A 408 -9.46 2.46 12.31
N ILE A 409 -9.32 3.73 12.71
CA ILE A 409 -9.58 4.16 14.10
C ILE A 409 -10.69 5.23 14.25
N VAL A 410 -11.25 5.71 13.14
CA VAL A 410 -12.25 6.79 13.16
C VAL A 410 -13.64 6.32 12.79
N THR A 411 -14.66 7.05 13.24
CA THR A 411 -16.05 6.75 12.85
C THR A 411 -16.35 7.17 11.41
N ILE A 412 -17.47 6.68 10.89
CA ILE A 412 -17.97 7.12 9.58
C ILE A 412 -18.19 8.63 9.53
N PHE A 413 -18.69 9.23 10.60
CA PHE A 413 -18.94 10.67 10.64
C PHE A 413 -17.62 11.46 10.66
N ASP A 414 -16.63 11.01 11.41
CA ASP A 414 -15.31 11.61 11.43
C ASP A 414 -14.66 11.56 10.04
N SER A 415 -14.82 10.45 9.31
CA SER A 415 -14.29 10.33 7.93
C SER A 415 -14.86 11.39 6.98
N ILE A 416 -16.12 11.81 7.16
CA ILE A 416 -16.73 12.93 6.42
C ILE A 416 -16.02 14.24 6.76
N LEU A 417 -15.79 14.50 8.05
CA LEU A 417 -15.14 15.74 8.49
C LEU A 417 -13.68 15.80 8.03
N ILE A 418 -12.92 14.72 8.21
CA ILE A 418 -11.52 14.60 7.82
C ILE A 418 -11.38 14.81 6.31
N GLY A 419 -12.19 14.09 5.52
CA GLY A 419 -12.19 14.20 4.06
C GLY A 419 -12.62 15.60 3.59
N GLY A 420 -13.72 16.12 4.12
CA GLY A 420 -14.24 17.44 3.77
C GLY A 420 -13.28 18.59 4.07
N ILE A 421 -12.60 18.53 5.23
CA ILE A 421 -11.56 19.51 5.59
C ILE A 421 -10.36 19.40 4.65
N ALA A 422 -9.89 18.18 4.35
CA ALA A 422 -8.79 17.97 3.41
C ALA A 422 -9.12 18.53 2.01
N GLY A 423 -10.34 18.28 1.53
CA GLY A 423 -10.86 18.82 0.27
C GLY A 423 -10.95 20.35 0.25
N GLY A 424 -11.33 20.98 1.35
CA GLY A 424 -11.24 22.44 1.45
C GLY A 424 -9.79 22.92 1.42
N LEU A 425 -8.94 22.31 2.26
CA LEU A 425 -7.55 22.68 2.48
C LEU A 425 -6.72 22.60 1.20
N VAL A 426 -6.92 21.60 0.36
CA VAL A 426 -6.18 21.46 -0.91
C VAL A 426 -6.40 22.65 -1.84
N VAL A 427 -7.62 23.21 -1.90
CA VAL A 427 -7.92 24.38 -2.72
C VAL A 427 -7.17 25.62 -2.23
N PHE A 428 -7.18 25.85 -0.90
CA PHE A 428 -6.45 26.96 -0.31
C PHE A 428 -4.93 26.80 -0.51
N SER A 429 -4.41 25.59 -0.35
CA SER A 429 -3.00 25.26 -0.54
C SER A 429 -2.54 25.51 -1.98
N ILE A 430 -3.30 25.02 -2.98
CA ILE A 430 -2.96 25.24 -4.40
C ILE A 430 -2.90 26.74 -4.72
N ILE A 431 -3.91 27.50 -4.29
CA ILE A 431 -3.95 28.96 -4.50
C ILE A 431 -2.77 29.66 -3.79
N PHE A 432 -2.40 29.20 -2.60
CA PHE A 432 -1.27 29.74 -1.86
C PHE A 432 0.06 29.47 -2.58
N LEU A 433 0.32 28.23 -3.01
CA LEU A 433 1.54 27.88 -3.74
C LEU A 433 1.66 28.66 -5.04
N ASP A 434 0.55 28.85 -5.76
CA ASP A 434 0.54 29.61 -7.02
C ASP A 434 0.86 31.10 -6.79
N LYS A 435 0.34 31.70 -5.70
CA LYS A 435 0.70 33.05 -5.26
C LYS A 435 2.16 33.16 -4.81
N ALA A 436 2.70 32.10 -4.21
CA ALA A 436 4.11 31.99 -3.84
C ALA A 436 5.03 31.71 -5.04
N LYS A 437 4.47 31.62 -6.26
CA LYS A 437 5.17 31.29 -7.50
C LYS A 437 5.85 29.91 -7.47
N ILE A 438 5.27 28.98 -6.73
CA ILE A 438 5.67 27.57 -6.69
C ILE A 438 4.81 26.81 -7.69
N ASP A 439 5.43 26.39 -8.79
CA ASP A 439 4.72 25.76 -9.90
C ASP A 439 4.71 24.23 -9.81
N ASP A 440 3.57 23.72 -9.39
CA ASP A 440 3.21 22.31 -9.35
C ASP A 440 2.10 22.05 -10.39
N PRO A 441 2.37 21.34 -11.50
CA PRO A 441 1.41 21.11 -12.58
C PRO A 441 0.15 20.35 -12.17
N VAL A 442 0.25 19.45 -11.19
CA VAL A 442 -0.85 18.53 -10.83
C VAL A 442 -1.44 18.83 -9.45
N GLY A 443 -0.76 19.65 -8.65
CA GLY A 443 -1.15 19.94 -7.26
C GLY A 443 -0.68 18.89 -6.26
N ALA A 444 0.32 18.08 -6.62
CA ALA A 444 0.88 17.00 -5.81
C ALA A 444 1.36 17.45 -4.43
N ILE A 445 2.00 18.61 -4.31
CA ILE A 445 2.47 19.16 -3.03
C ILE A 445 1.28 19.44 -2.09
N SER A 446 0.18 19.95 -2.64
CA SER A 446 -1.01 20.28 -1.84
C SER A 446 -1.78 19.01 -1.46
N VAL A 447 -1.99 18.10 -2.41
CA VAL A 447 -2.68 16.83 -2.17
C VAL A 447 -1.91 15.96 -1.20
N HIS A 448 -0.61 15.74 -1.42
CA HIS A 448 0.16 14.77 -0.64
C HIS A 448 0.87 15.41 0.55
N GLY A 449 1.52 16.55 0.36
CA GLY A 449 2.25 17.25 1.42
C GLY A 449 1.30 17.81 2.48
N VAL A 450 0.46 18.77 2.09
CA VAL A 450 -0.41 19.49 3.04
C VAL A 450 -1.51 18.59 3.59
N CYS A 451 -2.22 17.83 2.76
CA CYS A 451 -3.26 16.95 3.26
C CYS A 451 -2.69 15.71 3.99
N GLY A 452 -1.44 15.33 3.71
CA GLY A 452 -0.73 14.29 4.47
C GLY A 452 -0.48 14.70 5.92
N ILE A 453 0.04 15.92 6.13
CA ILE A 453 0.16 16.50 7.48
C ILE A 453 -1.20 16.58 8.17
N TRP A 454 -2.24 17.05 7.46
CA TRP A 454 -3.60 17.10 8.01
C TRP A 454 -4.09 15.72 8.46
N GLY A 455 -3.94 14.68 7.62
CA GLY A 455 -4.38 13.34 7.94
C GLY A 455 -3.69 12.75 9.17
N THR A 456 -2.40 13.00 9.33
CA THR A 456 -1.64 12.56 10.51
C THR A 456 -2.07 13.30 11.78
N LEU A 457 -2.33 14.61 11.70
CA LEU A 457 -2.87 15.37 12.85
C LEU A 457 -4.32 14.97 13.16
N ALA A 458 -5.09 14.56 12.15
CA ALA A 458 -6.45 14.07 12.33
C ALA A 458 -6.50 12.78 13.17
N CYS A 459 -5.46 11.95 13.16
CA CYS A 459 -5.33 10.81 14.09
C CYS A 459 -5.47 11.25 15.55
N ALA A 460 -4.84 12.37 15.93
CA ALA A 460 -4.91 12.88 17.29
C ALA A 460 -6.24 13.59 17.60
N ILE A 461 -6.80 14.31 16.62
CA ILE A 461 -8.04 15.08 16.81
C ILE A 461 -9.27 14.17 16.90
N PHE A 462 -9.33 13.11 16.06
CA PHE A 462 -10.51 12.25 15.92
C PHE A 462 -10.27 10.81 16.41
N GLY A 463 -9.05 10.30 16.29
CA GLY A 463 -8.71 8.90 16.60
C GLY A 463 -8.08 8.67 17.99
N GLY A 464 -7.85 9.72 18.77
CA GLY A 464 -7.33 9.61 20.14
C GLY A 464 -5.81 9.41 20.27
N SER A 465 -5.04 9.53 19.18
CA SER A 465 -3.57 9.49 19.23
C SER A 465 -2.98 10.73 19.95
N ASP A 466 -1.74 10.63 20.45
CA ASP A 466 -1.08 11.78 21.07
C ASP A 466 -0.74 12.87 20.04
N PHE A 467 -1.21 14.10 20.27
CA PHE A 467 -1.04 15.20 19.31
C PHE A 467 0.43 15.57 19.08
N MET A 468 1.29 15.49 20.10
CA MET A 468 2.70 15.85 19.98
C MET A 468 3.52 14.77 19.29
N VAL A 469 3.22 13.51 19.54
CA VAL A 469 3.78 12.39 18.78
C VAL A 469 3.42 12.52 17.30
N GLN A 470 2.13 12.76 16.99
CA GLN A 470 1.68 12.94 15.61
C GLN A 470 2.38 14.11 14.91
N LEU A 471 2.54 15.25 15.61
CA LEU A 471 3.25 16.40 15.06
C LEU A 471 4.74 16.11 14.83
N ILE A 472 5.40 15.44 15.78
CA ILE A 472 6.82 15.07 15.68
C ILE A 472 7.04 14.16 14.47
N GLY A 473 6.24 13.11 14.30
CA GLY A 473 6.35 12.20 13.16
C GLY A 473 6.10 12.90 11.83
N ALA A 474 5.01 13.66 11.74
CA ALA A 474 4.65 14.43 10.54
C ALA A 474 5.76 15.40 10.11
N VAL A 475 6.31 16.17 11.06
CA VAL A 475 7.39 17.14 10.78
C VAL A 475 8.69 16.44 10.45
N THR A 476 9.07 15.40 11.19
CA THR A 476 10.39 14.76 11.03
C THR A 476 10.51 14.07 9.67
N VAL A 477 9.51 13.28 9.29
CA VAL A 477 9.48 12.62 7.97
C VAL A 477 9.46 13.64 6.83
N SER A 478 8.66 14.70 6.98
CA SER A 478 8.56 15.77 5.97
C SER A 478 9.86 16.54 5.80
N VAL A 479 10.52 16.91 6.90
CA VAL A 479 11.82 17.62 6.88
C VAL A 479 12.89 16.72 6.30
N PHE A 480 12.94 15.44 6.68
CA PHE A 480 13.89 14.50 6.12
C PHE A 480 13.71 14.34 4.61
N ALA A 481 12.49 14.12 4.14
CA ALA A 481 12.18 14.01 2.71
C ALA A 481 12.59 15.28 1.95
N PHE A 482 12.25 16.45 2.49
CA PHE A 482 12.61 17.75 1.91
C PHE A 482 14.13 17.92 1.82
N VAL A 483 14.86 17.72 2.92
CA VAL A 483 16.31 17.94 2.97
C VAL A 483 17.03 16.95 2.05
N PHE A 484 16.68 15.67 2.11
CA PHE A 484 17.28 14.65 1.26
C PHE A 484 17.04 14.97 -0.22
N ALA A 485 15.79 15.24 -0.60
CA ALA A 485 15.46 15.55 -1.98
C ALA A 485 16.14 16.84 -2.46
N TYR A 486 16.18 17.88 -1.61
CA TYR A 486 16.86 19.14 -1.94
C TYR A 486 18.35 18.92 -2.20
N VAL A 487 19.04 18.17 -1.34
CA VAL A 487 20.48 17.91 -1.48
C VAL A 487 20.76 17.12 -2.76
N VAL A 488 20.05 16.02 -2.99
CA VAL A 488 20.25 15.19 -4.20
C VAL A 488 19.94 16.00 -5.47
N PHE A 489 18.83 16.72 -5.50
CA PHE A 489 18.43 17.47 -6.69
C PHE A 489 19.30 18.71 -6.94
N ALA A 490 19.80 19.36 -5.89
CA ALA A 490 20.79 20.44 -6.01
C ALA A 490 22.15 19.92 -6.51
N ALA A 491 22.59 18.74 -6.05
CA ALA A 491 23.81 18.11 -6.57
C ALA A 491 23.67 17.76 -8.06
N LEU A 492 22.52 17.23 -8.49
CA LEU A 492 22.22 17.00 -9.90
C LEU A 492 22.19 18.31 -10.70
N LYS A 493 21.64 19.38 -10.13
CA LYS A 493 21.62 20.71 -10.76
C LYS A 493 23.03 21.25 -10.98
N ALA A 494 23.93 21.05 -10.02
CA ALA A 494 25.31 21.50 -10.09
C ALA A 494 26.19 20.68 -11.04
N THR A 495 25.81 19.43 -11.34
CA THR A 495 26.63 18.50 -12.14
C THR A 495 26.13 18.36 -13.59
N ILE A 496 24.93 17.81 -13.79
CA ILE A 496 24.39 17.48 -15.12
C ILE A 496 23.21 18.37 -15.55
N GLY A 497 22.74 19.24 -14.65
CA GLY A 497 21.57 20.09 -14.79
C GLY A 497 20.26 19.34 -14.53
N VAL A 498 19.23 20.01 -14.03
CA VAL A 498 17.92 19.41 -13.70
C VAL A 498 16.77 19.91 -14.56
N ARG A 499 17.00 20.94 -15.36
CA ARG A 499 16.02 21.55 -16.25
C ARG A 499 16.49 21.40 -17.68
N VAL A 500 15.55 21.15 -18.59
CA VAL A 500 15.81 21.23 -20.03
C VAL A 500 16.06 22.68 -20.47
N SER A 501 16.59 22.86 -21.67
CA SER A 501 16.74 24.20 -22.27
C SER A 501 15.38 24.86 -22.53
N GLU A 502 15.37 26.19 -22.66
CA GLU A 502 14.13 26.91 -22.95
C GLU A 502 13.51 26.51 -24.30
N GLU A 503 14.34 26.16 -25.28
CA GLU A 503 13.88 25.69 -26.60
C GLU A 503 13.20 24.31 -26.49
N GLU A 504 13.80 23.39 -25.73
CA GLU A 504 13.22 22.07 -25.49
C GLU A 504 11.91 22.16 -24.69
N GLU A 505 11.86 23.02 -23.66
CA GLU A 505 10.64 23.26 -22.89
C GLU A 505 9.52 23.84 -23.77
N GLU A 506 9.84 24.74 -24.69
CA GLU A 506 8.87 25.32 -25.63
C GLU A 506 8.39 24.32 -26.67
N ARG A 507 9.31 23.55 -27.26
CA ARG A 507 9.02 22.53 -28.28
C ARG A 507 8.30 21.30 -27.73
N GLY A 508 8.59 20.92 -26.48
CA GLY A 508 7.99 19.78 -25.79
C GLY A 508 8.94 18.59 -25.66
N LEU A 509 8.89 17.95 -24.49
CA LEU A 509 9.80 16.87 -24.11
C LEU A 509 9.55 15.58 -24.90
N ASP A 510 8.34 15.38 -25.43
CA ASP A 510 8.00 14.20 -26.25
C ASP A 510 8.92 14.13 -27.48
N ILE A 511 9.06 15.24 -28.20
CA ILE A 511 9.95 15.30 -29.36
C ILE A 511 11.42 15.40 -28.94
N CYS A 512 11.73 16.23 -27.95
CA CYS A 512 13.12 16.55 -27.63
C CYS A 512 13.87 15.41 -26.93
N GLU A 513 13.21 14.67 -26.04
CA GLU A 513 13.83 13.57 -25.28
C GLU A 513 13.43 12.18 -25.79
N HIS A 514 12.29 12.04 -26.48
CA HIS A 514 11.79 10.72 -26.95
C HIS A 514 11.70 10.58 -28.46
N GLY A 515 11.81 11.67 -29.23
CA GLY A 515 11.76 11.63 -30.70
C GLY A 515 10.41 11.20 -31.29
N GLN A 516 9.33 11.24 -30.51
CA GLN A 516 8.00 10.77 -30.92
C GLN A 516 6.89 11.62 -30.29
N GLU A 517 5.75 11.74 -30.97
CA GLU A 517 4.56 12.40 -30.42
C GLU A 517 3.61 11.37 -29.78
N SER A 518 2.93 11.79 -28.72
CA SER A 518 1.91 10.98 -28.03
C SER A 518 0.65 10.74 -28.85
N TYR A 519 0.34 11.63 -29.80
CA TYR A 519 -0.87 11.54 -30.63
C TYR A 519 -0.49 11.79 -32.07
N THR A 520 -0.88 10.89 -32.97
CA THR A 520 -0.80 11.13 -34.40
C THR A 520 -1.76 12.28 -34.76
N SER A 521 -1.27 13.22 -35.57
CA SER A 521 -1.98 14.40 -36.07
C SER A 521 -3.32 14.10 -36.73
#